data_AF-A0A820FZ28-F1
#
_entry.id   AF-A0A820FZ28-F1
#
_cell.length_a   1.000
_cell.length_b   1.000
_cell.length_c   1.000
_cell.angle_alpha   90.00
_cell.angle_beta   90.00
_cell.angle_gamma   90.00
#
_symmetry.space_group_name_H-M   'P 1'
#
loop_
_entity.id
_entity.type
_entity.pdbx_description
1 polymer ?
#
loop_
_entity_poly.entity_id
_entity_poly.type
_entity_poly.pdbx_seq_one_letter_code
_entity_poly.pdbx_strand_id
1 'polypeptide(L)'
;MDASDYLAVDEIQIIKNIYEFITKTFYHSRQDSHGFLGFSSSSCTIEKEFTYHRFYQYNNYLASTIRQIAWYSLNVVTFPVPKFNDVTIKVIAALPSIFDPTNTTLIHEFNQFFHYYGTHIVSGSTMGGLIWEQDWFESCLLRIRNTTWSREQ
;
A
#
# COMPACT_ATOMS: atom_id res chain seq x y z
N MET A 1 30.54 9.96 9.28
CA MET A 1 29.34 9.72 8.47
C MET A 1 28.44 10.90 8.73
N ASP A 2 28.44 11.85 7.78
CA ASP A 2 27.75 13.13 7.90
C ASP A 2 26.24 12.93 7.83
N ALA A 3 25.52 13.56 8.76
CA ALA A 3 24.06 13.51 8.88
C ALA A 3 23.36 14.55 7.97
N SER A 4 24.00 15.00 6.89
CA SER A 4 23.55 16.13 6.07
C SER A 4 22.69 15.76 4.86
N ASP A 5 22.51 14.48 4.53
CA ASP A 5 21.86 14.06 3.27
C ASP A 5 20.44 13.48 3.49
N TYR A 6 19.72 13.95 4.51
CA TYR A 6 18.26 13.73 4.58
C TYR A 6 17.56 14.75 3.67
N LEU A 7 17.60 14.50 2.36
CA LEU A 7 16.69 15.13 1.42
C LEU A 7 15.27 14.66 1.75
N ALA A 8 14.55 15.44 2.55
CA ALA A 8 13.10 15.39 2.59
C ALA A 8 12.60 15.73 1.19
N VAL A 9 12.28 14.70 0.41
CA VAL A 9 11.60 14.88 -0.88
C VAL A 9 10.16 15.26 -0.57
N ASP A 10 9.91 16.55 -0.36
CA ASP A 10 8.57 17.14 -0.30
C ASP A 10 8.01 17.15 -1.74
N GLU A 11 7.60 15.97 -2.24
CA GLU A 11 6.94 15.86 -3.54
C GLU A 11 5.44 16.16 -3.40
N ILE A 12 5.05 17.40 -3.73
CA ILE A 12 3.64 17.74 -3.95
C ILE A 12 3.24 17.14 -5.31
N GLN A 13 2.54 16.01 -5.28
CA GLN A 13 2.01 15.41 -6.51
C GLN A 13 0.63 15.98 -6.84
N ILE A 14 0.54 16.74 -7.93
CA ILE A 14 -0.73 17.18 -8.52
C ILE A 14 -1.21 16.09 -9.46
N ILE A 15 -2.26 15.38 -9.08
CA ILE A 15 -2.86 14.32 -9.90
C ILE A 15 -3.68 14.96 -11.02
N LYS A 16 -3.31 14.70 -12.29
CA LYS A 16 -3.87 15.41 -13.45
C LYS A 16 -5.01 14.68 -14.14
N ASN A 17 -5.11 13.36 -14.01
CA ASN A 17 -6.16 12.57 -14.67
C ASN A 17 -6.56 11.29 -13.91
N ILE A 18 -7.65 10.68 -14.36
CA ILE A 18 -8.32 9.53 -13.72
C ILE A 18 -7.45 8.27 -13.66
N TYR A 19 -6.63 8.01 -14.68
CA TYR A 19 -5.76 6.83 -14.71
C TYR A 19 -4.60 6.98 -13.72
N GLU A 20 -4.03 8.18 -13.62
CA GLU A 20 -3.01 8.52 -12.64
C GLU A 20 -3.56 8.47 -11.21
N PHE A 21 -4.81 8.88 -11.02
CA PHE A 21 -5.51 8.79 -9.73
C PHE A 21 -5.76 7.34 -9.31
N ILE A 22 -6.39 6.53 -10.17
CA ILE A 22 -6.72 5.13 -9.86
C ILE A 22 -5.45 4.34 -9.54
N THR A 23 -4.40 4.49 -10.34
CA THR A 23 -3.14 3.75 -10.11
C THR A 23 -2.40 4.17 -8.84
N LYS A 24 -2.50 5.44 -8.40
CA LYS A 24 -1.79 5.96 -7.22
C LYS A 24 -2.58 5.91 -5.92
N THR A 25 -3.92 5.85 -5.96
CA THR A 25 -4.78 5.97 -4.76
C THR A 25 -5.59 4.72 -4.43
N PHE A 26 -5.57 3.68 -5.27
CA PHE A 26 -6.20 2.40 -4.93
C PHE A 26 -5.43 1.72 -3.79
N TYR A 27 -5.92 1.92 -2.58
CA TYR A 27 -5.43 1.25 -1.38
C TYR A 27 -6.32 0.05 -1.10
N HIS A 28 -5.86 -1.14 -1.50
CA HIS A 28 -6.50 -2.40 -1.11
C HIS A 28 -5.74 -2.99 0.07
N SER A 29 -6.30 -2.84 1.28
CA SER A 29 -5.76 -3.49 2.48
C SER A 29 -6.70 -4.58 2.93
N ARG A 30 -6.20 -5.81 2.88
CA ARG A 30 -6.85 -6.98 3.44
C ARG A 30 -6.16 -7.33 4.74
N GLN A 31 -6.91 -7.32 5.84
CA GLN A 31 -6.44 -7.86 7.10
C GLN A 31 -7.22 -9.14 7.38
N ASP A 32 -6.50 -10.25 7.32
CA ASP A 32 -6.99 -11.54 7.76
C ASP A 32 -6.46 -11.77 9.19
N SER A 33 -7.37 -11.97 10.14
CA SER A 33 -6.98 -12.39 11.49
C SER A 33 -7.48 -13.80 11.74
N HIS A 34 -6.57 -14.65 12.23
CA HIS A 34 -6.86 -16.02 12.61
C HIS A 34 -6.81 -16.12 14.14
N GLY A 35 -7.93 -16.49 14.74
CA GLY A 35 -8.02 -16.84 16.15
C GLY A 35 -7.26 -18.13 16.46
N PHE A 36 -6.86 -18.28 17.72
CA PHE A 36 -6.16 -19.47 18.22
C PHE A 36 -6.96 -20.73 17.89
N LEU A 37 -6.31 -21.71 17.25
CA LEU A 37 -6.87 -22.99 16.76
C LEU A 37 -7.91 -22.90 15.62
N GLY A 38 -8.04 -21.76 14.95
CA GLY A 38 -8.90 -21.64 13.76
C GLY A 38 -10.41 -21.55 14.04
N PHE A 39 -10.82 -21.44 15.31
CA PHE A 39 -12.24 -21.35 15.69
C PHE A 39 -12.84 -19.93 15.59
N SER A 40 -12.06 -18.96 15.12
CA SER A 40 -12.57 -17.63 14.78
C SER A 40 -11.68 -17.05 13.71
N SER A 41 -12.19 -16.85 12.50
CA SER A 41 -11.51 -16.09 11.46
C SER A 41 -12.36 -14.87 11.16
N SER A 42 -11.80 -13.68 11.28
CA SER A 42 -12.41 -12.48 10.75
C SER A 42 -11.54 -11.96 9.62
N SER A 43 -12.13 -11.85 8.44
CA SER A 43 -11.56 -11.11 7.33
C SER A 43 -12.21 -9.73 7.32
N CYS A 44 -11.38 -8.70 7.41
CA CYS A 44 -11.84 -7.33 7.20
C CYS A 44 -11.23 -6.86 5.89
N THR A 45 -12.07 -6.84 4.85
CA THR A 45 -11.74 -6.16 3.59
C THR A 45 -12.21 -4.72 3.74
N ILE A 46 -11.26 -3.81 3.91
CA ILE A 46 -11.56 -2.38 3.90
C ILE A 46 -11.35 -1.89 2.47
N GLU A 47 -12.42 -1.93 1.68
CA GLU A 47 -12.50 -1.18 0.43
C GLU A 47 -12.93 0.26 0.77
N LYS A 48 -11.97 1.18 0.84
CA LYS A 48 -12.30 2.61 1.02
C LYS A 48 -12.73 3.22 -0.31
N GLU A 49 -14.01 3.05 -0.64
CA GLU A 49 -14.73 3.77 -1.72
C GLU A 49 -15.02 5.25 -1.37
N PHE A 50 -14.63 5.70 -0.17
CA PHE A 50 -14.97 7.04 0.35
C PHE A 50 -14.35 8.17 -0.46
N THR A 51 -13.16 7.93 -1.00
CA THR A 51 -12.37 8.87 -1.82
C THR A 51 -13.01 9.12 -3.17
N TYR A 52 -13.55 8.07 -3.80
CA TYR A 52 -14.21 8.13 -5.11
C TYR A 52 -15.53 8.91 -5.01
N HIS A 53 -16.36 8.60 -4.02
CA HIS A 53 -17.62 9.31 -3.78
C HIS A 53 -17.40 10.81 -3.53
N ARG A 54 -16.39 11.19 -2.73
CA ARG A 54 -16.09 12.59 -2.43
C ARG A 54 -15.54 13.38 -3.60
N PHE A 55 -14.73 12.76 -4.45
CA PHE A 55 -14.19 13.42 -5.64
C PHE A 55 -15.29 13.64 -6.69
N TYR A 56 -16.09 12.62 -6.97
CA TYR A 56 -17.05 12.65 -8.09
C TYR A 56 -18.43 13.22 -7.76
N GLN A 57 -18.98 12.99 -6.57
CA GLN A 57 -20.32 13.50 -6.23
C GLN A 57 -20.29 14.95 -5.74
N TYR A 58 -19.21 15.35 -5.08
CA TYR A 58 -19.13 16.65 -4.40
C TYR A 58 -18.15 17.63 -5.05
N ASN A 59 -17.46 17.23 -6.14
CA ASN A 59 -16.45 18.04 -6.81
C ASN A 59 -15.46 18.63 -5.77
N ASN A 60 -14.87 17.78 -4.95
CA ASN A 60 -13.91 18.22 -3.94
C ASN A 60 -12.50 18.27 -4.53
N TYR A 61 -11.70 19.26 -4.10
CA TYR A 61 -10.26 19.25 -4.27
C TYR A 61 -9.61 18.50 -3.11
N LEU A 62 -8.54 17.77 -3.38
CA LEU A 62 -7.74 17.04 -2.40
C LEU A 62 -6.34 17.66 -2.34
N ALA A 63 -5.90 18.07 -1.16
CA ALA A 63 -4.49 18.26 -0.85
C ALA A 63 -4.00 17.06 -0.05
N SER A 64 -2.92 16.42 -0.50
CA SER A 64 -2.33 15.28 0.19
C SER A 64 -0.89 15.61 0.54
N THR A 65 -0.55 15.45 1.81
CA THR A 65 0.82 15.58 2.32
C THR A 65 1.30 14.20 2.75
N ILE A 66 2.38 13.74 2.15
CA ILE A 66 3.01 12.47 2.50
C ILE A 66 4.44 12.78 2.92
N ARG A 67 4.78 12.48 4.17
CA ARG A 67 6.14 12.64 4.71
C ARG A 67 6.62 11.31 5.26
N GLN A 68 7.73 10.81 4.73
CA GLN A 68 8.38 9.61 5.23
C GLN A 68 9.58 10.00 6.09
N ILE A 69 9.64 9.46 7.31
CA ILE A 69 10.76 9.63 8.22
C ILE A 69 11.45 8.28 8.34
N ALA A 70 12.66 8.17 7.78
CA ALA A 70 13.48 6.98 7.84
C ALA A 70 14.39 7.01 9.09
N TRP A 71 14.36 5.97 9.91
CA TRP A 71 15.23 5.83 11.08
C TRP A 71 16.42 4.91 10.82
N TYR A 72 16.18 3.77 10.19
CA TYR A 72 17.20 2.79 9.85
C TYR A 72 16.76 1.91 8.68
N SER A 73 17.70 1.23 8.03
CA SER A 73 17.41 0.29 6.95
C SER A 73 17.83 -1.12 7.35
N LEU A 74 16.94 -2.08 7.09
CA LEU A 74 17.19 -3.51 7.26
C LEU A 74 17.37 -4.12 5.88
N ASN A 75 18.51 -4.77 5.65
CA ASN A 75 18.78 -5.49 4.42
C ASN A 75 19.20 -6.92 4.72
N VAL A 76 18.69 -7.84 3.93
CA VAL A 76 19.07 -9.24 3.94
C VAL A 76 20.47 -9.35 3.34
N VAL A 77 21.37 -10.03 4.05
CA VAL A 77 22.73 -10.25 3.59
C VAL A 77 22.73 -11.09 2.31
N THR A 78 23.53 -10.68 1.32
CA THR A 78 23.75 -11.46 0.10
C THR A 78 24.69 -12.64 0.35
N PHE A 79 25.57 -12.53 1.36
CA PHE A 79 26.49 -13.58 1.75
C PHE A 79 26.79 -13.56 3.26
N PRO A 80 26.68 -14.71 3.97
CA PRO A 80 26.16 -15.99 3.47
C PRO A 80 24.67 -15.87 3.14
N VAL A 81 24.21 -16.63 2.13
CA VAL A 81 22.78 -16.63 1.76
C VAL A 81 21.95 -17.10 2.97
N PRO A 82 20.96 -16.31 3.41
CA PRO A 82 20.13 -16.68 4.54
C PRO A 82 19.37 -17.96 4.23
N LYS A 83 19.29 -18.84 5.23
CA LYS A 83 18.50 -20.07 5.11
C LYS A 83 17.03 -19.77 5.40
N PHE A 84 16.15 -20.36 4.62
CA PHE A 84 14.72 -20.40 4.95
C PHE A 84 14.52 -21.15 6.26
N ASN A 85 13.46 -20.80 7.00
CA ASN A 85 13.08 -21.58 8.19
C ASN A 85 12.59 -22.98 7.77
N ASP A 86 12.65 -23.95 8.68
CA ASP A 86 12.29 -25.34 8.38
C ASP A 86 10.83 -25.51 7.96
N VAL A 87 9.95 -24.62 8.43
CA VAL A 87 8.52 -24.63 8.10
C VAL A 87 8.31 -24.25 6.62
N THR A 88 8.92 -23.17 6.17
CA THR A 88 8.86 -22.71 4.77
C THR A 88 9.47 -23.75 3.85
N ILE A 89 10.59 -24.39 4.25
CA ILE A 89 11.17 -25.49 3.45
C ILE A 89 10.16 -26.63 3.29
N LYS A 90 9.50 -27.06 4.37
CA LYS A 90 8.49 -28.14 4.31
C LYS A 90 7.30 -27.77 3.45
N VAL A 91 6.83 -26.53 3.54
CA VAL A 91 5.67 -26.08 2.75
C VAL A 91 6.02 -25.96 1.28
N ILE A 92 7.19 -25.43 0.93
CA ILE A 92 7.67 -25.39 -0.46
C ILE A 92 7.84 -26.82 -1.00
N ALA A 93 8.37 -27.74 -0.19
CA ALA A 93 8.52 -29.14 -0.57
C ALA A 93 7.18 -29.87 -0.75
N ALA A 94 6.11 -29.39 -0.11
CA ALA A 94 4.76 -29.94 -0.25
C ALA A 94 4.02 -29.40 -1.48
N LEU A 95 4.53 -28.33 -2.12
CA LEU A 95 3.93 -27.81 -3.34
C LEU A 95 4.13 -28.78 -4.51
N PRO A 96 3.14 -28.88 -5.42
CA PRO A 96 3.30 -29.61 -6.66
C PRO A 96 4.51 -29.10 -7.46
N SER A 97 5.31 -30.02 -8.02
CA SER A 97 6.49 -29.64 -8.80
C SER A 97 6.16 -29.06 -10.18
N ILE A 98 4.92 -29.24 -10.66
CA ILE A 98 4.44 -28.77 -11.96
C ILE A 98 3.18 -27.95 -11.74
N PHE A 99 3.15 -26.76 -12.31
CA PHE A 99 1.96 -25.92 -12.36
C PHE A 99 1.16 -26.23 -13.63
N ASP A 100 -0.12 -26.55 -13.49
CA ASP A 100 -1.05 -26.72 -14.60
C ASP A 100 -2.25 -25.76 -14.41
N PRO A 101 -2.41 -24.75 -15.27
CA PRO A 101 -3.48 -23.76 -15.16
C PRO A 101 -4.87 -24.33 -15.52
N THR A 102 -4.96 -25.56 -16.01
CA THR A 102 -6.24 -26.21 -16.28
C THR A 102 -6.76 -27.01 -15.08
N ASN A 103 -5.88 -27.37 -14.14
CA ASN A 103 -6.22 -28.13 -12.96
C ASN A 103 -6.58 -27.18 -11.80
N THR A 104 -7.87 -27.11 -11.49
CA THR A 104 -8.41 -26.26 -10.43
C THR A 104 -7.85 -26.57 -9.04
N THR A 105 -7.46 -27.82 -8.77
CA THR A 105 -6.90 -28.23 -7.47
C THR A 105 -5.49 -27.67 -7.29
N LEU A 106 -4.65 -27.78 -8.31
CA LEU A 106 -3.29 -27.22 -8.27
C LEU A 106 -3.32 -25.70 -8.14
N ILE A 107 -4.19 -25.04 -8.91
CA ILE A 107 -4.40 -23.59 -8.78
C ILE A 107 -4.78 -23.23 -7.34
N HIS A 108 -5.67 -24.01 -6.72
CA HIS A 108 -6.08 -23.77 -5.34
C HIS A 108 -4.91 -23.90 -4.35
N GLU A 109 -4.07 -24.93 -4.49
CA GLU A 109 -2.91 -25.16 -3.64
C GLU A 109 -1.87 -24.04 -3.76
N PHE A 110 -1.54 -23.60 -4.98
CA PHE A 110 -0.64 -22.46 -5.19
C PHE A 110 -1.24 -21.15 -4.68
N ASN A 111 -2.53 -20.92 -4.89
CA ASN A 111 -3.20 -19.74 -4.37
C ASN A 111 -3.22 -19.72 -2.84
N GLN A 112 -3.44 -20.87 -2.19
CA GLN A 112 -3.32 -20.97 -0.74
C GLN A 112 -1.90 -20.63 -0.28
N PHE A 113 -0.87 -21.16 -0.94
CA PHE A 113 0.51 -20.85 -0.61
C PHE A 113 0.79 -19.34 -0.72
N PHE A 114 0.45 -18.71 -1.84
CA PHE A 114 0.64 -17.27 -2.01
C PHE A 114 -0.21 -16.43 -1.06
N HIS A 115 -1.38 -16.93 -0.67
CA HIS A 115 -2.23 -16.26 0.31
C HIS A 115 -1.55 -16.19 1.68
N TYR A 116 -0.91 -17.28 2.13
CA TYR A 116 -0.28 -17.34 3.45
C TYR A 116 1.15 -16.78 3.49
N TYR A 117 1.94 -17.00 2.44
CA TYR A 117 3.37 -16.64 2.42
C TYR A 117 3.67 -15.39 1.60
N GLY A 118 2.69 -14.90 0.84
CA GLY A 118 2.89 -13.83 -0.12
C GLY A 118 3.57 -14.33 -1.41
N THR A 119 3.64 -13.42 -2.38
CA THR A 119 4.27 -13.67 -3.68
C THR A 119 5.73 -13.17 -3.75
N HIS A 120 6.14 -12.35 -2.77
CA HIS A 120 7.43 -11.68 -2.74
C HIS A 120 8.03 -11.73 -1.33
N ILE A 121 9.36 -11.69 -1.27
CA ILE A 121 10.11 -11.58 -0.03
C ILE A 121 10.74 -10.19 0.04
N VAL A 122 10.62 -9.54 1.19
CA VAL A 122 11.28 -8.25 1.44
C VAL A 122 12.76 -8.50 1.73
N SER A 123 13.61 -8.24 0.73
CA SER A 123 15.06 -8.34 0.88
C SER A 123 15.70 -7.09 1.50
N GLY A 124 15.00 -5.96 1.48
CA GLY A 124 15.45 -4.72 2.07
C GLY A 124 14.28 -3.80 2.36
N SER A 125 14.32 -3.09 3.48
CA SER A 125 13.31 -2.12 3.86
C SER A 125 13.89 -1.00 4.69
N THR A 126 13.35 0.20 4.53
CA THR A 126 13.62 1.34 5.40
C THR A 126 12.54 1.44 6.45
N MET A 127 12.94 1.32 7.71
CA MET A 127 12.09 1.34 8.89
C MET A 127 12.03 2.76 9.45
N GLY A 128 10.84 3.17 9.87
CA GLY A 128 10.58 4.49 10.40
C GLY A 128 9.08 4.78 10.45
N GLY A 129 8.69 6.02 10.16
CA GLY A 129 7.29 6.46 10.16
C GLY A 129 6.84 7.04 8.82
N LEU A 130 5.56 6.84 8.51
CA LEU A 130 4.87 7.51 7.39
C LEU A 130 3.81 8.43 7.99
N ILE A 131 3.94 9.72 7.75
CA ILE A 131 2.88 10.70 8.00
C ILE A 131 2.12 10.85 6.69
N TRP A 132 0.84 10.52 6.72
CA TRP A 132 -0.06 10.69 5.60
C TRP A 132 -1.26 11.53 6.03
N GLU A 133 -1.33 12.74 5.49
CA GLU A 133 -2.40 13.70 5.74
C GLU A 133 -3.14 14.00 4.44
N GLN A 134 -4.46 14.11 4.53
CA GLN A 134 -5.35 14.37 3.41
C GLN A 134 -6.40 15.41 3.81
N ASP A 135 -6.37 16.55 3.14
CA ASP A 135 -7.34 17.63 3.30
C ASP A 135 -8.26 17.72 2.10
N TRP A 136 -9.56 17.74 2.36
CA TRP A 136 -10.61 17.80 1.35
C TRP A 136 -11.31 19.16 1.38
N PHE A 137 -11.43 19.80 0.22
CA PHE A 137 -12.05 21.11 0.08
C PHE A 137 -13.20 21.06 -0.93
N GLU A 138 -14.35 21.63 -0.57
CA GLU A 138 -15.43 21.82 -1.53
C GLU A 138 -15.04 22.85 -2.59
N SER A 139 -15.17 22.48 -3.88
CA SER A 139 -14.79 23.37 -5.00
C SER A 139 -15.53 24.70 -5.01
N CYS A 140 -16.78 24.72 -4.55
CA CYS A 140 -17.58 25.94 -4.49
C CYS A 140 -16.98 27.00 -3.55
N LEU A 141 -16.41 26.59 -2.41
CA LEU A 141 -15.83 27.49 -1.41
C LEU A 141 -14.51 28.11 -1.88
N LEU A 142 -13.69 27.34 -2.59
CA LEU A 142 -12.43 27.83 -3.16
C LEU A 142 -12.66 28.83 -4.30
N ARG A 143 -13.69 28.61 -5.13
CA ARG A 143 -14.02 29.50 -6.24
C ARG A 143 -14.48 30.89 -5.77
N ILE A 144 -15.27 30.96 -4.69
CA ILE A 144 -15.76 32.22 -4.12
C ILE A 144 -14.60 33.09 -3.59
N ARG A 145 -13.61 32.46 -2.95
CA ARG A 145 -12.42 33.17 -2.46
C ARG A 145 -11.57 33.73 -3.61
N ASN A 146 -11.30 32.98 -4.67
CA ASN A 146 -10.49 33.51 -5.78
C ASN A 146 -11.13 34.73 -6.47
N THR A 147 -12.45 34.81 -6.53
CA THR A 147 -13.16 35.95 -7.16
C THR A 147 -13.19 37.22 -6.33
N THR A 148 -13.01 37.13 -5.02
CA THR A 148 -12.99 38.30 -4.12
C THR A 148 -11.63 38.97 -4.14
N TRP A 149 -10.54 38.19 -4.11
CA TRP A 149 -9.17 38.71 -4.24
C TRP A 149 -8.90 39.39 -5.59
N SER A 150 -9.49 38.89 -6.68
CA SER A 150 -9.33 39.50 -8.01
C SER A 150 -10.15 40.78 -8.24
N ARG A 151 -11.05 41.12 -7.31
CA ARG A 151 -11.86 42.36 -7.38
C ARG A 151 -11.29 43.48 -6.51
N GLU A 152 -10.37 43.17 -5.62
CA GLU A 152 -9.68 44.13 -4.75
C GLU A 152 -8.32 44.58 -5.31
N GLN A 153 -7.97 44.16 -6.53
CA GLN A 153 -6.87 44.69 -7.34
C GLN A 153 -7.43 45.53 -8.50
#